data_AF-A0A9P5EE05-F1
#
_entry.id   AF-A0A9P5EE05-F1
#
_cell.length_a   1.000
_cell.length_b   1.000
_cell.length_c   1.000
_cell.angle_alpha   90.00
_cell.angle_beta   90.00
_cell.angle_gamma   90.00
#
_symmetry.space_group_name_H-M   'P 1'
#
loop_
_entity.id
_entity.type
_entity.pdbx_description
1 polymer ?
#
loop_
_entity_poly.entity_id
_entity_poly.type
_entity_poly.pdbx_seq_one_letter_code
_entity_poly.pdbx_strand_id
1 'polypeptide(L)'
;MKAATVISCLAALANGAAINLGKRAGPLDVKIEQVGNSELKASITNTGTTPLRVLKAGSILDGSPVEKAQFSTASADGVNKVAFTGVRVYVHDADLPDTAFRTIAAGEVVQVQWDAAQVHDLSSGGDYNISSTGSLRYAEEGSNKIVGQVVFDSGVLQAKVDGVQAASVHAAFHQSLAEKRVTIQSDCTGSKKTAVTAALSKAKSYATAAQTAATAGTRVEQYFGSSSSSTKSTVASVFGKAATLLGSTSSGAGLHCTDVGNFCSDGVVAYAQPGTDGYIVVCDYWFQFPASTSTCHGADQPYVLVHESTHLSEVAGTDDVCYGYEGCVDGLSTSQALNNADSFAMYAHGIQTNC
;
A
#
# COMPACT_ATOMS: atom_id res chain seq x y z
N MET A 1 -17.40 57.51 31.50
CA MET A 1 -16.14 57.01 30.91
C MET A 1 -16.37 55.61 30.37
N LYS A 2 -16.31 55.50 29.04
CA LYS A 2 -16.07 54.34 28.15
C LYS A 2 -16.67 52.97 28.51
N ALA A 3 -17.74 52.62 27.79
CA ALA A 3 -18.13 51.24 27.53
C ALA A 3 -17.11 50.60 26.56
N ALA A 4 -16.63 49.40 26.88
CA ALA A 4 -15.75 48.60 26.02
C ALA A 4 -16.55 47.42 25.47
N THR A 5 -16.87 47.50 24.19
CA THR A 5 -17.51 46.43 23.42
C THR A 5 -16.45 45.38 23.11
N VAL A 6 -16.59 44.17 23.64
CA VAL A 6 -15.79 43.00 23.24
C VAL A 6 -16.34 42.50 21.91
N ILE A 7 -15.62 42.76 20.82
CA ILE A 7 -15.90 42.17 19.51
C ILE A 7 -15.19 40.82 19.47
N SER A 8 -15.93 39.73 19.66
CA SER A 8 -15.45 38.39 19.33
C SER A 8 -15.38 38.24 17.81
N CYS A 9 -14.18 38.24 17.25
CA CYS A 9 -13.94 37.78 15.88
C CYS A 9 -14.12 36.26 15.84
N LEU A 10 -15.28 35.78 15.37
CA LEU A 10 -15.35 34.43 14.82
C LEU A 10 -14.56 34.43 13.50
N ALA A 11 -13.38 33.83 13.52
CA ALA A 11 -12.71 33.44 12.28
C ALA A 11 -13.49 32.26 11.68
N ALA A 12 -14.29 32.53 10.65
CA ALA A 12 -14.84 31.48 9.80
C ALA A 12 -13.67 30.83 9.06
N LEU A 13 -13.24 29.65 9.49
CA LEU A 13 -12.36 28.79 8.71
C LEU A 13 -13.15 28.36 7.47
N ALA A 14 -12.85 28.97 6.34
CA ALA A 14 -13.32 28.49 5.06
C ALA A 14 -12.71 27.10 4.82
N ASN A 15 -13.53 26.06 4.91
CA ASN A 15 -13.17 24.71 4.46
C ASN A 15 -13.00 24.75 2.94
N GLY A 16 -11.79 25.08 2.50
CA GLY A 16 -11.35 24.80 1.13
C GLY A 16 -11.19 23.30 0.98
N ALA A 17 -12.27 22.59 0.66
CA ALA A 17 -12.13 21.30 0.00
C ALA A 17 -11.37 21.57 -1.30
N ALA A 18 -10.10 21.18 -1.36
CA ALA A 18 -9.35 21.18 -2.59
C ALA A 18 -9.98 20.12 -3.51
N ILE A 19 -11.01 20.52 -4.26
CA ILE A 19 -11.56 19.70 -5.34
C ILE A 19 -10.43 19.58 -6.35
N ASN A 20 -9.89 18.38 -6.51
CA ASN A 20 -8.89 18.08 -7.52
C ASN A 20 -9.58 18.10 -8.89
N LEU A 21 -9.69 19.30 -9.48
CA LEU A 21 -10.39 19.59 -10.75
C LEU A 21 -9.78 18.87 -11.97
N GLY A 22 -8.67 18.15 -11.81
CA GLY A 22 -8.03 17.33 -12.84
C GLY A 22 -8.40 15.85 -12.84
N LYS A 23 -9.09 15.35 -11.81
CA LYS A 23 -9.45 13.92 -11.72
C LYS A 23 -10.62 13.62 -12.66
N ARG A 24 -10.37 12.87 -13.75
CA ARG A 24 -11.46 12.28 -14.55
C ARG A 24 -12.32 11.41 -13.64
N ALA A 25 -13.64 11.56 -13.70
CA ALA A 25 -14.56 10.70 -12.97
C ALA A 25 -14.34 9.25 -13.43
N GLY A 26 -13.78 8.42 -12.55
CA GLY A 26 -13.70 6.98 -12.76
C GLY A 26 -15.04 6.31 -12.50
N PRO A 27 -15.23 5.04 -12.94
CA PRO A 27 -16.48 4.31 -12.77
C PRO A 27 -16.77 3.89 -11.31
N LEU A 28 -15.86 4.17 -10.38
CA LEU A 28 -15.99 3.86 -8.95
C LEU A 28 -15.69 5.10 -8.12
N ASP A 29 -16.59 5.44 -7.20
CA ASP A 29 -16.43 6.51 -6.21
C ASP A 29 -16.36 5.90 -4.80
N VAL A 30 -15.47 6.40 -3.96
CA VAL A 30 -15.26 5.90 -2.59
C VAL A 30 -15.38 7.05 -1.61
N LYS A 31 -16.25 6.90 -0.61
CA LYS A 31 -16.39 7.83 0.50
C LYS A 31 -16.28 7.09 1.82
N ILE A 32 -15.73 7.76 2.83
CA ILE A 32 -15.61 7.21 4.19
C ILE A 32 -16.40 8.05 5.18
N GLU A 33 -16.91 7.40 6.23
CA GLU A 33 -17.50 8.03 7.41
C GLU A 33 -17.11 7.28 8.68
N GLN A 34 -17.09 7.99 9.81
CA GLN A 34 -16.89 7.41 11.13
C GLN A 34 -18.23 6.86 11.65
N VAL A 35 -18.28 5.58 12.00
CA VAL A 35 -19.50 4.89 12.48
C VAL A 35 -19.39 4.38 13.92
N GLY A 36 -18.18 4.37 14.47
CA GLY A 36 -17.88 4.09 15.87
C GLY A 36 -16.70 4.92 16.34
N ASN A 37 -16.00 4.50 17.39
CA ASN A 37 -14.85 5.25 17.91
C ASN A 37 -13.72 5.33 16.88
N SER A 38 -13.06 4.21 16.59
CA SER A 38 -12.08 4.07 15.52
C SER A 38 -12.65 3.30 14.32
N GLU A 39 -13.94 2.97 14.36
CA GLU A 39 -14.64 2.24 13.31
C GLU A 39 -15.06 3.18 12.18
N LEU A 40 -14.64 2.81 10.97
CA LEU A 40 -14.93 3.51 9.74
C LEU A 40 -15.81 2.65 8.84
N LYS A 41 -16.64 3.32 8.04
CA LYS A 41 -17.39 2.71 6.95
C LYS A 41 -17.02 3.38 5.64
N ALA A 42 -16.69 2.58 4.63
CA ALA A 42 -16.59 3.06 3.27
C ALA A 42 -17.84 2.69 2.47
N SER A 43 -18.28 3.62 1.62
CA SER A 43 -19.31 3.40 0.61
C SER A 43 -18.65 3.49 -0.77
N ILE A 44 -18.67 2.38 -1.51
CA ILE A 44 -18.11 2.24 -2.85
C ILE A 44 -19.27 2.24 -3.83
N THR A 45 -19.36 3.27 -4.66
CA THR A 45 -20.46 3.43 -5.63
C THR A 45 -19.95 3.15 -7.03
N ASN A 46 -20.60 2.24 -7.75
CA ASN A 46 -20.40 2.14 -9.19
C ASN A 46 -21.19 3.24 -9.89
N THR A 47 -20.48 4.27 -10.35
CA THR A 47 -21.05 5.44 -11.03
C THR A 47 -21.17 5.24 -12.55
N GLY A 48 -20.70 4.09 -13.05
CA GLY A 48 -20.81 3.68 -14.45
C GLY A 48 -22.18 3.10 -14.81
N THR A 49 -22.29 2.61 -16.04
CA THR A 49 -23.53 2.08 -16.62
C THR A 49 -23.59 0.56 -16.69
N THR A 50 -22.50 -0.13 -16.35
CA THR A 50 -22.40 -1.60 -16.40
C THR A 50 -21.89 -2.15 -15.07
N PRO A 51 -22.23 -3.40 -14.70
CA PRO A 51 -21.63 -4.05 -13.54
C PRO A 51 -20.11 -4.16 -13.67
N LEU A 52 -19.42 -4.02 -12.54
CA LEU A 52 -17.97 -4.19 -12.44
C LEU A 52 -17.65 -5.27 -11.42
N ARG A 53 -16.65 -6.10 -11.71
CA ARG A 53 -16.12 -7.08 -10.76
C ARG A 53 -14.86 -6.50 -10.15
N VAL A 54 -14.94 -6.05 -8.91
CA VAL A 54 -13.82 -5.38 -8.21
C VAL A 54 -13.00 -6.42 -7.45
N LEU A 55 -11.69 -6.44 -7.68
CA LEU A 55 -10.76 -7.32 -6.98
C LEU A 55 -10.69 -6.94 -5.50
N LYS A 56 -10.81 -7.93 -4.60
CA LYS A 56 -10.82 -7.67 -3.16
C LYS A 56 -9.41 -7.51 -2.58
N ALA A 57 -8.48 -8.38 -2.94
CA ALA A 57 -7.13 -8.42 -2.39
C ALA A 57 -6.41 -7.07 -2.56
N GLY A 58 -5.78 -6.59 -1.48
CA GLY A 58 -5.06 -5.32 -1.42
C GLY A 58 -5.94 -4.07 -1.50
N SER A 59 -7.28 -4.22 -1.58
CA SER A 59 -8.19 -3.09 -1.69
C SER A 59 -8.92 -2.81 -0.37
N ILE A 60 -9.75 -1.76 -0.36
CA ILE A 60 -10.64 -1.47 0.77
C ILE A 60 -11.64 -2.61 1.07
N LEU A 61 -11.89 -3.50 0.10
CA LEU A 61 -12.74 -4.69 0.23
C LEU A 61 -12.01 -5.91 0.81
N ASP A 62 -10.69 -5.83 1.01
CA ASP A 62 -9.90 -6.95 1.54
C ASP A 62 -10.35 -7.32 2.97
N GLY A 63 -10.38 -8.60 3.30
CA GLY A 63 -10.65 -9.09 4.65
C GLY A 63 -9.42 -9.05 5.56
N SER A 64 -8.24 -8.93 4.98
CA SER A 64 -6.94 -8.85 5.66
C SER A 64 -6.73 -7.46 6.29
N PRO A 65 -5.80 -7.34 7.27
CA PRO A 65 -5.50 -6.08 7.93
C PRO A 65 -4.59 -5.18 7.08
N VAL A 66 -5.01 -4.91 5.84
CA VAL A 66 -4.39 -3.92 4.95
C VAL A 66 -4.77 -2.51 5.37
N GLU A 67 -4.02 -1.50 4.95
CA GLU A 67 -4.35 -0.12 5.26
C GLU A 67 -5.54 0.34 4.40
N LYS A 68 -6.65 0.65 5.06
CA LYS A 68 -7.88 1.12 4.41
C LYS A 68 -8.12 2.61 4.60
N ALA A 69 -7.45 3.23 5.56
CA ALA A 69 -7.48 4.66 5.80
C ALA A 69 -6.18 5.10 6.47
N GLN A 70 -5.67 6.26 6.06
CA GLN A 70 -4.53 6.93 6.67
C GLN A 70 -5.01 7.93 7.73
N PHE A 71 -4.27 8.01 8.83
CA PHE A 71 -4.55 8.93 9.95
C PHE A 71 -3.42 9.93 10.09
N SER A 72 -3.78 11.19 10.36
CA SER A 72 -2.80 12.21 10.67
C SER A 72 -3.33 13.25 11.65
N THR A 73 -2.43 13.86 12.40
CA THR A 73 -2.72 15.02 13.24
C THR A 73 -2.01 16.25 12.69
N ALA A 74 -2.63 17.42 12.86
CA ALA A 74 -1.95 18.67 12.63
C ALA A 74 -1.01 18.95 13.80
N SER A 75 0.25 19.26 13.51
CA SER A 75 1.25 19.67 14.50
C SER A 75 1.90 20.98 14.10
N ALA A 76 2.58 21.64 15.05
CA ALA A 76 3.34 22.86 14.78
C ALA A 76 4.46 22.63 13.74
N ASP A 77 4.94 21.39 13.62
CA ASP A 77 6.03 20.97 12.74
C ASP A 77 5.53 20.38 11.40
N GLY A 78 4.21 20.30 11.19
CA GLY A 78 3.60 19.82 9.95
C GLY A 78 2.49 18.78 10.18
N VAL A 79 2.37 17.83 9.24
CA VAL A 79 1.39 16.74 9.31
C VAL A 79 2.07 15.52 9.90
N ASN A 80 1.63 15.09 11.09
CA ASN A 80 2.14 13.87 11.72
C ASN A 80 1.25 12.69 11.34
N LYS A 81 1.74 11.81 10.47
CA LYS A 81 1.04 10.57 10.11
C LYS A 81 1.16 9.55 11.25
N VAL A 82 0.07 8.85 11.54
CA VAL A 82 0.09 7.66 12.40
C VAL A 82 0.63 6.50 11.59
N ALA A 83 1.63 5.80 12.11
CA ALA A 83 2.22 4.66 11.42
C ALA A 83 1.19 3.54 11.21
N PHE A 84 1.31 2.85 10.07
CA PHE A 84 0.57 1.63 9.78
C PHE A 84 1.33 0.42 10.32
N THR A 85 0.63 -0.49 10.99
CA THR A 85 1.19 -1.70 11.63
C THR A 85 0.55 -3.00 11.14
N GLY A 86 -0.30 -2.91 10.11
CA GLY A 86 -0.93 -4.05 9.43
C GLY A 86 -0.02 -4.68 8.37
N VAL A 87 -0.61 -5.20 7.29
CA VAL A 87 0.12 -5.84 6.17
C VAL A 87 -0.03 -5.08 4.85
N ARG A 88 1.04 -5.02 4.08
CA ARG A 88 1.10 -4.61 2.67
C ARG A 88 1.19 -5.86 1.81
N VAL A 89 0.56 -5.91 0.64
CA VAL A 89 0.35 -7.19 -0.09
C VAL A 89 0.59 -7.02 -1.58
N TYR A 90 1.57 -7.68 -2.20
CA TYR A 90 1.65 -7.71 -3.66
C TYR A 90 0.58 -8.63 -4.27
N VAL A 91 -0.22 -8.11 -5.22
CA VAL A 91 -1.38 -8.82 -5.81
C VAL A 91 -1.22 -9.02 -7.33
N HIS A 92 -1.31 -10.26 -7.79
CA HIS A 92 -1.27 -10.60 -9.23
C HIS A 92 -2.62 -10.40 -9.93
N ASP A 93 -2.63 -10.40 -11.26
CA ASP A 93 -3.83 -10.26 -12.10
C ASP A 93 -4.13 -11.43 -13.03
N ALA A 94 -3.24 -12.42 -13.11
CA ALA A 94 -3.45 -13.67 -13.83
C ALA A 94 -4.29 -14.65 -13.01
N ASP A 95 -5.03 -15.57 -13.65
CA ASP A 95 -5.63 -16.75 -13.00
C ASP A 95 -6.48 -16.50 -11.74
N LEU A 96 -7.07 -15.31 -11.61
CA LEU A 96 -7.90 -14.97 -10.45
C LEU A 96 -9.21 -15.77 -10.46
N PRO A 97 -9.57 -16.46 -9.35
CA PRO A 97 -10.84 -17.18 -9.25
C PRO A 97 -12.01 -16.20 -9.05
N ASP A 98 -13.25 -16.68 -9.28
CA ASP A 98 -14.45 -15.85 -9.09
C ASP A 98 -14.57 -15.30 -7.66
N THR A 99 -14.10 -16.07 -6.68
CA THR A 99 -14.06 -15.71 -5.26
C THR A 99 -13.14 -14.54 -4.96
N ALA A 100 -12.22 -14.17 -5.85
CA ALA A 100 -11.35 -13.00 -5.68
C ALA A 100 -12.10 -11.67 -5.83
N PHE A 101 -13.29 -11.70 -6.44
CA PHE A 101 -14.02 -10.49 -6.83
C PHE A 101 -15.27 -10.23 -6.00
N ARG A 102 -15.64 -8.95 -5.90
CA ARG A 102 -16.97 -8.48 -5.54
C ARG A 102 -17.60 -7.80 -6.75
N THR A 103 -18.70 -8.34 -7.27
CA THR A 103 -19.50 -7.65 -8.30
C THR A 103 -20.25 -6.47 -7.68
N ILE A 104 -20.17 -5.31 -8.33
CA ILE A 104 -20.91 -4.10 -8.00
C ILE A 104 -21.73 -3.70 -9.22
N ALA A 105 -23.05 -3.86 -9.17
CA ALA A 105 -23.94 -3.50 -10.26
C ALA A 105 -23.91 -1.98 -10.54
N ALA A 106 -24.33 -1.56 -11.73
CA ALA A 106 -24.42 -0.15 -12.06
C ALA A 106 -25.34 0.59 -11.08
N GLY A 107 -24.85 1.67 -10.46
CA GLY A 107 -25.56 2.42 -9.42
C GLY A 107 -25.62 1.75 -8.05
N GLU A 108 -25.09 0.52 -7.87
CA GLU A 108 -25.02 -0.13 -6.57
C GLU A 108 -23.99 0.57 -5.67
N VAL A 109 -24.32 0.65 -4.39
CA VAL A 109 -23.42 1.09 -3.33
C VAL A 109 -23.09 -0.11 -2.46
N VAL A 110 -21.81 -0.50 -2.43
CA VAL A 110 -21.30 -1.53 -1.51
C VAL A 110 -20.72 -0.83 -0.29
N GLN A 111 -21.10 -1.31 0.90
CA GLN A 111 -20.58 -0.80 2.17
C GLN A 111 -19.66 -1.81 2.84
N VAL A 112 -18.53 -1.34 3.34
CA VAL A 112 -17.54 -2.12 4.09
C VAL A 112 -17.20 -1.34 5.37
N GLN A 113 -17.17 -2.05 6.49
CA GLN A 113 -16.83 -1.50 7.81
C GLN A 113 -15.58 -2.18 8.34
N TRP A 114 -14.73 -1.42 9.03
CA TRP A 114 -13.54 -1.92 9.71
C TRP A 114 -13.18 -1.01 10.88
N ASP A 115 -12.46 -1.56 11.85
CA ASP A 115 -11.89 -0.77 12.94
C ASP A 115 -10.43 -0.40 12.63
N ALA A 116 -10.19 0.89 12.40
CA ALA A 116 -8.87 1.37 12.02
C ALA A 116 -7.82 1.25 13.14
N ALA A 117 -8.25 1.17 14.41
CA ALA A 117 -7.34 0.99 15.54
C ALA A 117 -6.67 -0.40 15.54
N GLN A 118 -7.16 -1.36 14.74
CA GLN A 118 -6.48 -2.64 14.55
C GLN A 118 -5.07 -2.45 13.99
N VAL A 119 -4.90 -1.50 13.05
CA VAL A 119 -3.66 -1.35 12.27
C VAL A 119 -3.02 0.02 12.37
N HIS A 120 -3.61 0.92 13.15
CA HIS A 120 -3.02 2.19 13.55
C HIS A 120 -3.10 2.32 15.07
N ASP A 121 -1.98 2.67 15.70
CA ASP A 121 -1.99 3.01 17.12
C ASP A 121 -2.60 4.40 17.32
N LEU A 122 -3.91 4.42 17.63
CA LEU A 122 -4.67 5.63 17.92
C LEU A 122 -4.82 5.89 19.43
N SER A 123 -3.98 5.27 20.26
CA SER A 123 -4.05 5.35 21.73
C SER A 123 -3.88 6.76 22.30
N SER A 124 -3.26 7.66 21.54
CA SER A 124 -3.12 9.07 21.92
C SER A 124 -4.47 9.80 21.97
N GLY A 125 -5.46 9.34 21.19
CA GLY A 125 -6.77 9.96 21.08
C GLY A 125 -6.74 11.40 20.56
N GLY A 126 -7.92 12.03 20.55
CA GLY A 126 -8.08 13.41 20.09
C GLY A 126 -8.57 13.51 18.65
N ASP A 127 -8.29 14.65 18.01
CA ASP A 127 -8.78 14.97 16.67
C ASP A 127 -7.80 14.48 15.60
N TYR A 128 -8.32 13.75 14.62
CA TYR A 128 -7.58 13.21 13.48
C TYR A 128 -8.16 13.71 12.15
N ASN A 129 -7.27 13.93 11.18
CA ASN A 129 -7.61 13.96 9.77
C ASN A 129 -7.44 12.55 9.19
N ILE A 130 -8.52 12.01 8.65
CA ILE A 130 -8.61 10.66 8.11
C ILE A 130 -8.86 10.76 6.61
N SER A 131 -8.10 10.02 5.81
CA SER A 131 -8.36 9.87 4.38
C SER A 131 -8.28 8.40 3.99
N SER A 132 -8.98 8.00 2.94
CA SER A 132 -8.79 6.71 2.30
C SER A 132 -8.34 6.96 0.87
N THR A 133 -7.13 6.51 0.56
CA THR A 133 -6.53 6.59 -0.77
C THR A 133 -6.01 5.21 -1.15
N GLY A 134 -6.09 4.88 -2.43
CA GLY A 134 -5.68 3.57 -2.95
C GLY A 134 -6.24 3.33 -4.35
N SER A 135 -6.26 2.08 -4.78
CA SER A 135 -6.81 1.69 -6.09
C SER A 135 -7.83 0.56 -5.99
N LEU A 136 -8.81 0.59 -6.90
CA LEU A 136 -9.77 -0.50 -7.11
C LEU A 136 -9.54 -1.07 -8.51
N ARG A 137 -8.86 -2.21 -8.58
CA ARG A 137 -8.68 -2.98 -9.83
C ARG A 137 -9.98 -3.71 -10.16
N TYR A 138 -10.37 -3.72 -11.42
CA TYR A 138 -11.65 -4.30 -11.83
C TYR A 138 -11.57 -5.09 -13.15
N ALA A 139 -12.47 -6.05 -13.26
CA ALA A 139 -12.78 -6.81 -14.47
C ALA A 139 -14.19 -6.47 -14.96
N GLU A 140 -14.45 -6.75 -16.24
CA GLU A 140 -15.79 -6.68 -16.82
C GLU A 140 -16.69 -7.80 -16.28
N GLU A 141 -18.01 -7.60 -16.39
CA GLU A 141 -18.98 -8.63 -16.05
C GLU A 141 -18.72 -9.94 -16.82
N GLY A 142 -18.79 -11.08 -16.11
CA GLY A 142 -18.52 -12.40 -16.70
C GLY A 142 -17.05 -12.71 -16.99
N SER A 143 -16.11 -11.83 -16.63
CA SER A 143 -14.66 -12.03 -16.79
C SER A 143 -13.94 -11.94 -15.45
N ASN A 144 -12.78 -12.59 -15.34
CA ASN A 144 -11.82 -12.41 -14.22
C ASN A 144 -10.53 -11.71 -14.66
N LYS A 145 -10.44 -11.33 -15.94
CA LYS A 145 -9.31 -10.58 -16.45
C LYS A 145 -9.45 -9.12 -16.02
N ILE A 146 -8.46 -8.62 -15.29
CA ILE A 146 -8.38 -7.20 -14.95
C ILE A 146 -8.27 -6.38 -16.24
N VAL A 147 -9.17 -5.41 -16.41
CA VAL A 147 -9.21 -4.52 -17.59
C VAL A 147 -8.85 -3.07 -17.25
N GLY A 148 -8.81 -2.74 -15.95
CA GLY A 148 -8.45 -1.41 -15.51
C GLY A 148 -8.43 -1.28 -13.99
N GLN A 149 -8.14 -0.07 -13.53
CA GLN A 149 -8.19 0.28 -12.12
C GLN A 149 -8.64 1.72 -11.92
N VAL A 150 -9.19 2.00 -10.75
CA VAL A 150 -9.56 3.37 -10.32
C VAL A 150 -8.72 3.74 -9.11
N VAL A 151 -7.81 4.70 -9.28
CA VAL A 151 -7.13 5.34 -8.14
C VAL A 151 -8.09 6.33 -7.49
N PHE A 152 -8.45 6.08 -6.23
CA PHE A 152 -9.44 6.86 -5.49
C PHE A 152 -8.80 7.70 -4.37
N ASP A 153 -9.56 8.70 -3.95
CA ASP A 153 -9.27 9.57 -2.80
C ASP A 153 -10.63 9.95 -2.23
N SER A 154 -10.88 9.59 -0.97
CA SER A 154 -12.15 9.85 -0.30
C SER A 154 -12.36 11.32 0.10
N GLY A 155 -11.33 12.15 -0.05
CA GLY A 155 -11.19 13.40 0.68
C GLY A 155 -10.83 13.17 2.15
N VAL A 156 -10.78 14.26 2.90
CA VAL A 156 -10.44 14.26 4.33
C VAL A 156 -11.71 14.27 5.17
N LEU A 157 -11.84 13.28 6.04
CA LEU A 157 -12.78 13.20 7.15
C LEU A 157 -12.09 13.69 8.43
N GLN A 158 -12.68 14.66 9.12
CA GLN A 158 -12.26 15.04 10.46
C GLN A 158 -13.06 14.26 11.49
N ALA A 159 -12.38 13.59 12.40
CA ALA A 159 -13.00 12.71 13.37
C ALA A 159 -12.26 12.75 14.71
N LYS A 160 -12.99 12.51 15.79
CA LYS A 160 -12.44 12.43 17.15
C LYS A 160 -12.41 10.99 17.61
N VAL A 161 -11.29 10.58 18.21
CA VAL A 161 -11.06 9.22 18.72
C VAL A 161 -10.81 9.26 20.22
N ASP A 162 -11.51 8.41 20.97
CA ASP A 162 -11.17 8.03 22.33
C ASP A 162 -9.97 7.08 22.29
N GLY A 163 -8.83 7.57 22.79
CA GLY A 163 -7.57 6.82 22.78
C GLY A 163 -7.58 5.58 23.66
N VAL A 164 -8.32 5.58 24.77
CA VAL A 164 -8.38 4.40 25.67
C VAL A 164 -9.11 3.26 25.00
N GLN A 165 -10.24 3.57 24.35
CA GLN A 165 -11.00 2.56 23.61
C GLN A 165 -10.20 2.06 22.39
N ALA A 166 -9.56 2.96 21.64
CA ALA A 166 -8.74 2.57 20.50
C ALA A 166 -7.53 1.72 20.91
N ALA A 167 -6.87 2.04 22.03
CA ALA A 167 -5.78 1.24 22.58
C ALA A 167 -6.22 -0.19 22.91
N SER A 168 -7.44 -0.37 23.44
CA SER A 168 -7.97 -1.70 23.72
C SER A 168 -8.20 -2.53 22.45
N VAL A 169 -8.68 -1.91 21.37
CA VAL A 169 -8.83 -2.58 20.06
C VAL A 169 -7.46 -2.98 19.51
N HIS A 170 -6.51 -2.05 19.53
CA HIS A 170 -5.16 -2.26 19.02
C HIS A 170 -4.47 -3.43 19.75
N ALA A 171 -4.52 -3.42 21.08
CA ALA A 171 -3.94 -4.48 21.91
C ALA A 171 -4.60 -5.85 21.65
N ALA A 172 -5.93 -5.90 21.59
CA ALA A 172 -6.66 -7.15 21.33
C ALA A 172 -6.33 -7.74 19.95
N PHE A 173 -6.27 -6.88 18.92
CA PHE A 173 -5.90 -7.29 17.57
C PHE A 173 -4.46 -7.84 17.53
N HIS A 174 -3.50 -7.10 18.06
CA HIS A 174 -2.09 -7.54 18.07
C HIS A 174 -1.86 -8.78 18.95
N GLN A 175 -2.62 -8.97 20.03
CA GLN A 175 -2.62 -10.21 20.80
C GLN A 175 -3.11 -11.39 19.94
N SER A 176 -4.21 -11.21 19.19
CA SER A 176 -4.73 -12.25 18.30
C SER A 176 -3.77 -12.62 17.16
N LEU A 177 -2.95 -11.66 16.72
CA LEU A 177 -1.86 -11.92 15.78
C LEU A 177 -0.68 -12.62 16.45
N ALA A 178 -0.31 -12.24 17.67
CA ALA A 178 0.78 -12.90 18.41
C ALA A 178 0.50 -14.39 18.66
N GLU A 179 -0.76 -14.76 18.91
CA GLU A 179 -1.18 -16.16 19.02
C GLU A 179 -1.03 -16.95 17.69
N LYS A 180 -1.04 -16.24 16.55
CA LYS A 180 -0.80 -16.81 15.21
C LYS A 180 0.66 -16.74 14.76
N ARG A 181 1.46 -15.83 15.33
CA ARG A 181 2.91 -15.69 15.12
C ARG A 181 3.67 -16.83 15.82
N VAL A 182 3.48 -18.06 15.33
CA VAL A 182 4.40 -19.15 15.65
C VAL A 182 5.71 -18.87 14.91
N THR A 183 6.76 -18.54 15.66
CA THR A 183 8.09 -18.27 15.11
C THR A 183 8.58 -19.46 14.29
N ILE A 184 8.81 -19.31 12.98
CA ILE A 184 9.81 -20.13 12.27
C ILE A 184 10.53 -19.32 11.18
N GLN A 185 11.78 -18.98 11.45
CA GLN A 185 12.87 -19.05 10.46
C GLN A 185 13.40 -20.49 10.47
N SER A 186 13.72 -21.05 9.29
CA SER A 186 13.93 -22.48 8.92
C SER A 186 12.80 -23.15 8.15
N ASP A 187 11.69 -22.46 7.89
CA ASP A 187 10.54 -22.95 7.12
C ASP A 187 10.79 -22.94 5.60
N CYS A 188 11.64 -22.02 5.12
CA CYS A 188 12.23 -22.10 3.80
C CYS A 188 13.16 -23.32 3.71
N THR A 189 12.62 -24.45 3.24
CA THR A 189 13.35 -25.72 3.06
C THR A 189 13.35 -26.18 1.59
N GLY A 190 14.23 -27.13 1.25
CA GLY A 190 14.25 -27.78 -0.06
C GLY A 190 14.29 -26.83 -1.26
N SER A 191 13.37 -27.02 -2.21
CA SER A 191 13.26 -26.20 -3.42
C SER A 191 12.85 -24.76 -3.12
N LYS A 192 11.99 -24.52 -2.12
CA LYS A 192 11.59 -23.17 -1.71
C LYS A 192 12.80 -22.36 -1.23
N LYS A 193 13.66 -22.96 -0.39
CA LYS A 193 14.92 -22.33 0.04
C LYS A 193 15.81 -21.95 -1.13
N THR A 194 15.94 -22.85 -2.10
CA THR A 194 16.78 -22.65 -3.29
C THR A 194 16.25 -21.49 -4.13
N ALA A 195 14.93 -21.46 -4.38
CA ALA A 195 14.28 -20.39 -5.15
C ALA A 195 14.43 -19.03 -4.46
N VAL A 196 14.12 -18.94 -3.16
CA VAL A 196 14.25 -17.69 -2.38
C VAL A 196 15.69 -17.21 -2.33
N THR A 197 16.66 -18.08 -2.10
CA THR A 197 18.10 -17.69 -2.08
C THR A 197 18.53 -17.12 -3.42
N ALA A 198 18.12 -17.75 -4.53
CA ALA A 198 18.42 -17.26 -5.87
C ALA A 198 17.72 -15.92 -6.16
N ALA A 199 16.46 -15.78 -5.76
CA ALA A 199 15.69 -14.56 -5.94
C ALA A 199 16.26 -13.39 -5.12
N LEU A 200 16.65 -13.59 -3.86
CA LEU A 200 17.32 -12.59 -3.02
C LEU A 200 18.61 -12.09 -3.67
N SER A 201 19.44 -13.00 -4.18
CA SER A 201 20.67 -12.62 -4.87
C SER A 201 20.40 -11.75 -6.09
N LYS A 202 19.36 -12.05 -6.87
CA LYS A 202 18.97 -11.25 -8.03
C LYS A 202 18.32 -9.92 -7.63
N ALA A 203 17.46 -9.93 -6.61
CA ALA A 203 16.78 -8.74 -6.11
C ALA A 203 17.78 -7.71 -5.59
N LYS A 204 18.84 -8.16 -4.89
CA LYS A 204 20.00 -7.34 -4.54
C LYS A 204 20.65 -6.71 -5.77
N SER A 205 20.87 -7.48 -6.84
CA SER A 205 21.43 -6.97 -8.09
C SER A 205 20.51 -5.93 -8.75
N TYR A 206 19.19 -6.17 -8.78
CA TYR A 206 18.21 -5.22 -9.30
C TYR A 206 18.27 -3.90 -8.51
N ALA A 207 18.21 -3.97 -7.18
CA ALA A 207 18.29 -2.79 -6.32
C ALA A 207 19.63 -2.03 -6.48
N THR A 208 20.76 -2.74 -6.57
CA THR A 208 22.09 -2.11 -6.75
C THR A 208 22.21 -1.39 -8.11
N ALA A 209 21.71 -2.01 -9.18
CA ALA A 209 21.67 -1.40 -10.50
C ALA A 209 20.73 -0.19 -10.52
N ALA A 210 19.56 -0.31 -9.91
CA ALA A 210 18.57 0.77 -9.78
C ALA A 210 19.13 1.96 -8.98
N GLN A 211 19.85 1.72 -7.88
CA GLN A 211 20.53 2.76 -7.11
C GLN A 211 21.52 3.55 -7.98
N THR A 212 22.35 2.83 -8.75
CA THR A 212 23.35 3.42 -9.64
C THR A 212 22.66 4.26 -10.73
N ALA A 213 21.63 3.69 -11.37
CA ALA A 213 20.84 4.36 -12.39
C ALA A 213 20.13 5.61 -11.84
N ALA A 214 19.57 5.53 -10.63
CA ALA A 214 18.86 6.65 -10.01
C ALA A 214 19.80 7.81 -9.68
N THR A 215 21.01 7.48 -9.22
CA THR A 215 22.09 8.48 -9.01
C THR A 215 22.45 9.18 -10.32
N ALA A 216 22.53 8.44 -11.42
CA ALA A 216 22.77 8.99 -12.76
C ALA A 216 21.55 9.73 -13.34
N GLY A 217 20.35 9.52 -12.80
CA GLY A 217 19.10 10.08 -13.30
C GLY A 217 18.47 9.30 -14.46
N THR A 218 18.96 8.10 -14.77
CA THR A 218 18.45 7.26 -15.85
C THR A 218 17.01 6.88 -15.58
N ARG A 219 16.07 7.31 -16.44
CA ARG A 219 14.63 6.98 -16.39
C ARG A 219 13.91 7.36 -15.09
N VAL A 220 14.51 8.13 -14.18
CA VAL A 220 13.85 8.48 -12.89
C VAL A 220 12.53 9.21 -13.12
N GLU A 221 12.48 10.12 -14.09
CA GLU A 221 11.25 10.85 -14.42
C GLU A 221 10.14 9.96 -14.97
N GLN A 222 10.47 8.89 -15.70
CA GLN A 222 9.51 7.95 -16.27
C GLN A 222 8.71 7.19 -15.20
N TYR A 223 9.32 6.90 -14.05
CA TYR A 223 8.71 6.09 -12.98
C TYR A 223 8.32 6.90 -11.74
N PHE A 224 8.91 8.09 -11.56
CA PHE A 224 8.68 8.94 -10.38
C PHE A 224 8.15 10.35 -10.74
N GLY A 225 7.86 10.61 -12.02
CA GLY A 225 7.28 11.88 -12.50
C GLY A 225 8.19 13.11 -12.33
N SER A 226 9.43 12.94 -11.86
CA SER A 226 10.41 14.02 -11.68
C SER A 226 11.84 13.47 -11.69
N SER A 227 12.76 14.22 -12.28
CA SER A 227 14.21 13.93 -12.30
C SER A 227 15.01 14.92 -11.43
N SER A 228 14.35 15.64 -10.51
CA SER A 228 15.00 16.58 -9.59
C SER A 228 16.09 15.92 -8.75
N SER A 229 17.07 16.70 -8.29
CA SER A 229 18.14 16.18 -7.43
C SER A 229 17.59 15.52 -6.17
N SER A 230 16.53 16.06 -5.57
CA SER A 230 15.88 15.45 -4.39
C SER A 230 15.22 14.13 -4.74
N THR A 231 14.45 14.04 -5.82
CA THR A 231 13.82 12.78 -6.25
C THR A 231 14.87 11.71 -6.53
N LYS A 232 15.93 12.04 -7.28
CA LYS A 232 17.04 11.09 -7.56
C LYS A 232 17.72 10.60 -6.29
N SER A 233 18.04 11.49 -5.36
CA SER A 233 18.67 11.13 -4.09
C SER A 233 17.77 10.27 -3.21
N THR A 234 16.46 10.56 -3.15
CA THR A 234 15.49 9.74 -2.43
C THR A 234 15.42 8.34 -3.03
N VAL A 235 15.25 8.22 -4.35
CA VAL A 235 15.15 6.92 -5.04
C VAL A 235 16.43 6.11 -4.86
N ALA A 236 17.61 6.72 -5.04
CA ALA A 236 18.89 6.05 -4.84
C ALA A 236 19.09 5.60 -3.37
N SER A 237 18.65 6.39 -2.40
CA SER A 237 18.72 6.05 -0.97
C SER A 237 17.86 4.83 -0.64
N VAL A 238 16.62 4.80 -1.14
CA VAL A 238 15.70 3.65 -0.96
C VAL A 238 16.31 2.38 -1.53
N PHE A 239 16.83 2.41 -2.76
CA PHE A 239 17.47 1.24 -3.35
C PHE A 239 18.75 0.80 -2.63
N GLY A 240 19.53 1.72 -2.08
CA GLY A 240 20.71 1.37 -1.27
C GLY A 240 20.34 0.60 0.00
N LYS A 241 19.25 1.02 0.67
CA LYS A 241 18.70 0.30 1.83
C LYS A 241 18.10 -1.05 1.44
N ALA A 242 17.32 -1.10 0.36
CA ALA A 242 16.77 -2.34 -0.17
C ALA A 242 17.87 -3.35 -0.54
N ALA A 243 18.94 -2.92 -1.23
CA ALA A 243 20.07 -3.76 -1.58
C ALA A 243 20.83 -4.29 -0.34
N THR A 244 20.89 -3.48 0.74
CA THR A 244 21.48 -3.90 2.02
C THR A 244 20.64 -4.99 2.67
N LEU A 245 19.32 -4.77 2.77
CA LEU A 245 18.37 -5.72 3.34
C LEU A 245 18.35 -7.03 2.56
N LEU A 246 18.07 -6.96 1.26
CA LEU A 246 17.96 -8.12 0.35
C LEU A 246 19.30 -8.86 0.16
N GLY A 247 20.40 -8.20 0.50
CA GLY A 247 21.75 -8.77 0.45
C GLY A 247 22.18 -9.47 1.73
N SER A 248 21.39 -9.43 2.80
CA SER A 248 21.64 -10.15 4.04
C SER A 248 20.67 -11.31 4.19
N THR A 249 21.18 -12.45 4.66
CA THR A 249 20.36 -13.60 5.06
C THR A 249 20.43 -13.86 6.56
N SER A 250 21.03 -12.94 7.32
CA SER A 250 21.31 -13.10 8.76
C SER A 250 21.05 -11.85 9.60
N SER A 251 20.56 -10.77 8.99
CA SER A 251 20.26 -9.51 9.67
C SER A 251 19.19 -8.73 8.89
N GLY A 252 18.41 -7.88 9.58
CA GLY A 252 17.28 -7.15 8.99
C GLY A 252 15.96 -7.92 9.13
N ALA A 253 14.91 -7.44 8.45
CA ALA A 253 13.61 -8.11 8.42
C ALA A 253 13.69 -9.59 7.98
N GLY A 254 12.89 -10.45 8.64
CA GLY A 254 12.81 -11.86 8.30
C GLY A 254 12.09 -12.10 6.96
N LEU A 255 12.44 -13.18 6.26
CA LEU A 255 11.69 -13.66 5.09
C LEU A 255 11.20 -15.09 5.33
N HIS A 256 9.89 -15.31 5.19
CA HIS A 256 9.24 -16.60 5.38
C HIS A 256 8.70 -17.18 4.06
N CYS A 257 8.74 -18.50 3.94
CA CYS A 257 8.22 -19.25 2.78
C CYS A 257 6.86 -19.93 3.08
N THR A 258 6.32 -19.66 4.25
CA THR A 258 5.06 -20.15 4.79
C THR A 258 4.24 -18.96 5.26
N ASP A 259 2.92 -19.06 5.12
CA ASP A 259 1.98 -18.01 5.51
C ASP A 259 1.82 -17.91 7.04
N VAL A 260 2.83 -17.34 7.70
CA VAL A 260 2.89 -17.17 9.17
C VAL A 260 1.88 -16.16 9.72
N GLY A 261 1.28 -15.34 8.85
CA GLY A 261 0.25 -14.35 9.18
C GLY A 261 -1.16 -14.80 8.81
N ASN A 262 -1.29 -15.86 8.02
CA ASN A 262 -2.56 -16.32 7.43
C ASN A 262 -3.21 -15.22 6.55
N PHE A 263 -2.42 -14.59 5.68
CA PHE A 263 -2.82 -13.50 4.78
C PHE A 263 -2.62 -13.82 3.29
N CYS A 264 -2.10 -15.00 2.96
CA CYS A 264 -2.06 -15.51 1.59
C CYS A 264 -3.47 -15.93 1.15
N SER A 265 -4.17 -15.02 0.48
CA SER A 265 -5.52 -15.24 -0.06
C SER A 265 -5.53 -15.14 -1.60
N ASP A 266 -6.70 -15.32 -2.22
CA ASP A 266 -6.86 -15.26 -3.68
C ASP A 266 -6.24 -13.97 -4.26
N GLY A 267 -5.24 -14.10 -5.12
CA GLY A 267 -4.53 -12.97 -5.74
C GLY A 267 -3.26 -12.53 -5.01
N VAL A 268 -3.08 -12.86 -3.72
CA VAL A 268 -1.93 -12.42 -2.93
C VAL A 268 -0.71 -13.29 -3.23
N VAL A 269 0.36 -12.65 -3.69
CA VAL A 269 1.63 -13.28 -4.07
C VAL A 269 2.62 -13.23 -2.92
N ALA A 270 2.69 -12.11 -2.22
CA ALA A 270 3.56 -11.87 -1.09
C ALA A 270 2.94 -10.79 -0.21
N TYR A 271 3.48 -10.65 0.99
CA TYR A 271 3.11 -9.54 1.86
C TYR A 271 4.25 -9.16 2.80
N ALA A 272 4.25 -7.89 3.21
CA ALA A 272 5.18 -7.34 4.18
C ALA A 272 4.42 -6.75 5.37
N GLN A 273 4.88 -7.04 6.59
CA GLN A 273 4.41 -6.34 7.78
C GLN A 273 5.45 -5.27 8.16
N PRO A 274 5.17 -3.96 7.99
CA PRO A 274 6.05 -2.90 8.46
C PRO A 274 6.16 -2.85 9.99
N GLY A 275 7.15 -2.09 10.50
CA GLY A 275 7.39 -1.86 11.93
C GLY A 275 8.71 -2.41 12.47
N THR A 276 8.89 -2.34 13.78
CA THR A 276 10.15 -2.67 14.50
C THR A 276 10.60 -4.12 14.31
N ASP A 277 9.66 -5.06 14.19
CA ASP A 277 9.91 -6.48 13.94
C ASP A 277 9.36 -6.89 12.55
N GLY A 278 9.61 -6.05 11.55
CA GLY A 278 9.08 -6.24 10.20
C GLY A 278 9.57 -7.54 9.56
N TYR A 279 8.73 -8.10 8.69
CA TYR A 279 9.04 -9.31 7.94
C TYR A 279 8.31 -9.33 6.60
N ILE A 280 8.83 -10.16 5.69
CA ILE A 280 8.25 -10.46 4.37
C ILE A 280 7.83 -11.93 4.37
N VAL A 281 6.72 -12.21 3.71
CA VAL A 281 6.27 -13.57 3.40
C VAL A 281 6.05 -13.70 1.91
N VAL A 282 6.61 -14.76 1.32
CA VAL A 282 6.27 -15.17 -0.04
C VAL A 282 5.22 -16.28 0.02
N CYS A 283 4.05 -16.03 -0.57
CA CYS A 283 2.96 -17.00 -0.63
C CYS A 283 3.27 -18.12 -1.64
N ASP A 284 2.54 -19.22 -1.59
CA ASP A 284 2.78 -20.36 -2.51
C ASP A 284 2.69 -19.97 -3.99
N TYR A 285 1.83 -19.00 -4.33
CA TYR A 285 1.69 -18.51 -5.71
C TYR A 285 2.97 -17.80 -6.21
N TRP A 286 3.77 -17.17 -5.33
CA TRP A 286 5.05 -16.54 -5.72
C TRP A 286 6.01 -17.52 -6.39
N PHE A 287 6.00 -18.79 -5.98
CA PHE A 287 6.86 -19.80 -6.59
C PHE A 287 6.47 -20.15 -8.03
N GLN A 288 5.30 -19.71 -8.50
CA GLN A 288 4.86 -19.85 -9.89
C GLN A 288 5.36 -18.69 -10.78
N PHE A 289 5.81 -17.58 -10.19
CA PHE A 289 6.41 -16.49 -10.94
C PHE A 289 7.74 -16.93 -11.56
N PRO A 290 8.12 -16.37 -12.73
CA PRO A 290 9.40 -16.68 -13.33
C PRO A 290 10.54 -16.29 -12.39
N ALA A 291 11.60 -17.10 -12.33
CA ALA A 291 12.80 -16.79 -11.55
C ALA A 291 13.56 -15.56 -12.06
N SER A 292 13.29 -15.15 -13.31
CA SER A 292 13.57 -13.84 -13.88
C SER A 292 12.85 -13.71 -15.21
N THR A 293 12.48 -12.50 -15.61
CA THR A 293 11.92 -12.23 -16.94
C THR A 293 12.61 -11.05 -17.61
N SER A 294 12.70 -11.09 -18.94
CA SER A 294 13.14 -9.96 -19.77
C SER A 294 11.97 -9.20 -20.39
N THR A 295 10.73 -9.62 -20.14
CA THR A 295 9.52 -8.93 -20.61
C THR A 295 9.42 -7.59 -19.91
N CYS A 296 9.44 -6.50 -20.68
CA CYS A 296 9.30 -5.16 -20.11
C CYS A 296 8.03 -5.03 -19.26
N HIS A 297 8.16 -4.40 -18.09
CA HIS A 297 7.09 -4.25 -17.09
C HIS A 297 6.50 -5.58 -16.61
N GLY A 298 7.18 -6.70 -16.84
CA GLY A 298 6.81 -8.00 -16.31
C GLY A 298 7.23 -8.13 -14.85
N ALA A 299 6.50 -8.94 -14.10
CA ALA A 299 6.86 -9.29 -12.73
C ALA A 299 7.57 -10.65 -12.68
N ASP A 300 8.67 -10.71 -11.94
CA ASP A 300 9.41 -11.92 -11.62
C ASP A 300 9.63 -12.04 -10.11
N GLN A 301 10.18 -13.16 -9.67
CA GLN A 301 10.47 -13.40 -8.26
C GLN A 301 11.29 -12.25 -7.60
N PRO A 302 12.39 -11.76 -8.20
CA PRO A 302 13.14 -10.60 -7.69
C PRO A 302 12.34 -9.29 -7.64
N TYR A 303 11.51 -9.01 -8.64
CA TYR A 303 10.62 -7.84 -8.67
C TYR A 303 9.77 -7.79 -7.40
N VAL A 304 9.11 -8.91 -7.05
CA VAL A 304 8.24 -8.96 -5.88
C VAL A 304 9.04 -8.73 -4.59
N LEU A 305 10.25 -9.30 -4.47
CA LEU A 305 11.08 -9.04 -3.29
C LEU A 305 11.54 -7.58 -3.18
N VAL A 306 11.81 -6.91 -4.30
CA VAL A 306 12.10 -5.47 -4.29
C VAL A 306 10.87 -4.70 -3.83
N HIS A 307 9.68 -4.98 -4.39
CA HIS A 307 8.41 -4.39 -3.99
C HIS A 307 8.21 -4.49 -2.47
N GLU A 308 8.17 -5.71 -1.94
CA GLU A 308 7.90 -5.98 -0.52
C GLU A 308 8.94 -5.36 0.40
N SER A 309 10.21 -5.32 -0.02
CA SER A 309 11.27 -4.70 0.78
C SER A 309 11.05 -3.20 1.00
N THR A 310 10.39 -2.50 0.07
CA THR A 310 10.17 -1.06 0.20
C THR A 310 9.13 -0.71 1.26
N HIS A 311 8.19 -1.62 1.56
CA HIS A 311 7.21 -1.44 2.62
C HIS A 311 7.83 -1.42 4.01
N LEU A 312 8.99 -2.06 4.19
CA LEU A 312 9.63 -2.12 5.49
C LEU A 312 10.15 -0.74 5.89
N SER A 313 9.88 -0.36 7.14
CA SER A 313 10.20 0.97 7.67
C SER A 313 11.70 1.28 7.67
N GLU A 314 12.55 0.24 7.76
CA GLU A 314 14.00 0.39 7.64
C GLU A 314 14.46 0.81 6.23
N VAL A 315 13.65 0.51 5.21
CA VAL A 315 13.90 0.85 3.80
C VAL A 315 13.25 2.18 3.46
N ALA A 316 11.92 2.21 3.34
CA ALA A 316 11.19 3.40 2.92
C ALA A 316 9.83 3.55 3.61
N GLY A 317 9.14 2.45 3.91
CA GLY A 317 7.77 2.51 4.42
C GLY A 317 6.77 2.94 3.35
N THR A 318 6.94 2.45 2.11
CA THR A 318 6.01 2.73 1.00
C THR A 318 4.64 2.11 1.24
N ASP A 319 3.66 2.63 0.51
CA ASP A 319 2.29 2.12 0.44
C ASP A 319 2.06 1.39 -0.90
N ASP A 320 0.90 0.73 -1.00
CA ASP A 320 0.36 0.16 -2.23
C ASP A 320 -0.64 1.11 -2.86
N VAL A 321 -0.14 2.17 -3.50
CA VAL A 321 -1.00 3.19 -4.12
C VAL A 321 -1.76 2.60 -5.31
N CYS A 322 -1.06 1.86 -6.16
CA CYS A 322 -1.63 1.11 -7.28
C CYS A 322 -0.64 0.06 -7.83
N TYR A 323 -1.12 -0.79 -8.75
CA TYR A 323 -0.33 -1.86 -9.37
C TYR A 323 -0.19 -1.73 -10.88
N GLY A 324 0.95 -2.18 -11.40
CA GLY A 324 1.26 -2.20 -12.82
C GLY A 324 1.92 -0.90 -13.32
N TYR A 325 2.31 -0.91 -14.59
CA TYR A 325 2.84 0.30 -15.23
C TYR A 325 1.71 1.18 -15.78
N GLU A 326 0.93 0.65 -16.72
CA GLU A 326 -0.14 1.38 -17.43
C GLU A 326 -1.34 1.67 -16.52
N GLY A 327 -1.77 2.93 -16.49
CA GLY A 327 -2.88 3.39 -15.66
C GLY A 327 -2.53 3.44 -14.17
N CYS A 328 -1.25 3.27 -13.83
CA CYS A 328 -0.71 3.31 -12.47
C CYS A 328 0.56 4.18 -12.44
N VAL A 329 1.75 3.56 -12.48
CA VAL A 329 3.04 4.22 -12.30
C VAL A 329 3.25 5.34 -13.32
N ASP A 330 2.75 5.18 -14.55
CA ASP A 330 2.82 6.20 -15.61
C ASP A 330 1.91 7.44 -15.36
N GLY A 331 0.98 7.35 -14.43
CA GLY A 331 -0.01 8.39 -14.11
C GLY A 331 0.09 8.96 -12.69
N LEU A 332 0.96 8.42 -11.83
CA LEU A 332 1.12 8.91 -10.45
C LEU A 332 1.84 10.27 -10.39
N SER A 333 1.43 11.11 -9.44
CA SER A 333 2.23 12.29 -9.07
C SER A 333 3.56 11.86 -8.43
N THR A 334 4.57 12.73 -8.42
CA THR A 334 5.87 12.41 -7.81
C THR A 334 5.77 11.98 -6.34
N SER A 335 4.91 12.62 -5.55
CA SER A 335 4.72 12.24 -4.15
C SER A 335 4.08 10.85 -4.01
N GLN A 336 3.10 10.52 -4.85
CA GLN A 336 2.51 9.19 -4.88
C GLN A 336 3.51 8.14 -5.38
N ALA A 337 4.26 8.43 -6.43
CA ALA A 337 5.22 7.50 -7.01
C ALA A 337 6.37 7.19 -6.05
N LEU A 338 6.87 8.20 -5.31
CA LEU A 338 7.87 8.01 -4.24
C LEU A 338 7.33 7.24 -3.04
N ASN A 339 6.01 7.12 -2.91
CA ASN A 339 5.33 6.41 -1.83
C ASN A 339 4.68 5.10 -2.32
N ASN A 340 4.90 4.67 -3.56
CA ASN A 340 4.30 3.47 -4.13
C ASN A 340 5.36 2.39 -4.34
N ALA A 341 5.20 1.23 -3.70
CA ALA A 341 6.16 0.12 -3.80
C ALA A 341 6.37 -0.35 -5.25
N ASP A 342 5.29 -0.39 -6.04
CA ASP A 342 5.33 -0.84 -7.42
C ASP A 342 6.13 0.09 -8.34
N SER A 343 6.21 1.39 -8.04
CA SER A 343 7.08 2.33 -8.78
C SER A 343 8.55 1.95 -8.64
N PHE A 344 8.98 1.52 -7.45
CA PHE A 344 10.36 1.07 -7.22
C PHE A 344 10.63 -0.28 -7.89
N ALA A 345 9.72 -1.24 -7.76
CA ALA A 345 9.89 -2.55 -8.39
C ALA A 345 9.93 -2.44 -9.93
N MET A 346 9.00 -1.67 -10.53
CA MET A 346 8.96 -1.36 -11.95
C MET A 346 10.20 -0.62 -12.43
N TYR A 347 10.69 0.36 -11.67
CA TYR A 347 11.92 1.07 -12.03
C TYR A 347 13.12 0.12 -12.03
N ALA A 348 13.29 -0.69 -10.97
CA ALA A 348 14.43 -1.60 -10.88
C ALA A 348 14.41 -2.66 -12.00
N HIS A 349 13.23 -3.19 -12.31
CA HIS A 349 13.05 -4.15 -13.41
C HIS A 349 13.23 -3.50 -14.79
N GLY A 350 12.74 -2.28 -14.99
CA GLY A 350 12.96 -1.49 -16.21
C GLY A 350 14.44 -1.26 -16.48
N ILE A 351 15.21 -0.87 -15.47
CA ILE A 351 16.67 -0.73 -15.59
C ILE A 351 17.33 -2.05 -16.01
N GLN A 352 16.90 -3.19 -15.46
CA GLN A 352 17.43 -4.51 -15.81
C GLN A 352 17.09 -4.92 -17.26
N THR A 353 15.88 -4.58 -17.73
CA THR A 353 15.37 -4.98 -19.05
C THR A 353 15.54 -3.91 -20.13
N ASN A 354 16.14 -2.77 -19.76
CA ASN A 354 16.29 -1.57 -20.58
C ASN A 354 14.97 -1.07 -21.18
N CYS A 355 13.94 -1.02 -20.34
CA CYS A 355 12.76 -0.22 -20.55
C CYS A 355 12.55 0.76 -19.37
#